data_AF-A0A941IQA8-F1
#
_entry.id   AF-A0A941IQA8-F1
#
_cell.length_a   1.000
_cell.length_b   1.000
_cell.length_c   1.000
_cell.angle_alpha   90.00
_cell.angle_beta   90.00
_cell.angle_gamma   90.00
#
_symmetry.space_group_name_H-M   'P 1'
#
loop_
_entity.id
_entity.type
_entity.pdbx_description
1 polymer ?
#
loop_
_entity_poly.entity_id
_entity_poly.type
_entity_poly.pdbx_seq_one_letter_code
_entity_poly.pdbx_strand_id
1 'polypeptide(L)'
;MSAEPESEPDPTPGPQPGAPAPGSAEAPRDAIWTIPNALSVLRLLGVPLFIWLILQPAFHGPHYDGWAILVLAVSGLTDYLDGKIARALNQTSKLGALLDPAADRLYILATLVGLAWRDIIPIWLVVLLVGRDVLMGIPLAVLKRHGYGALPVHFLGKAATFNLLYAFPLLLLGDGHNALNDVAGAIGWAFAIWGTTLYWLAAGLYVIQVRQVVRGDGPAPAAA
;
A
#
# COMPACT_ATOMS: atom_id res chain seq x y z
N MET A 1 -19.80 -55.10 -61.72
CA MET A 1 -20.75 -54.62 -60.71
C MET A 1 -20.27 -55.19 -59.39
N SER A 2 -19.30 -54.49 -58.79
CA SER A 2 -18.54 -54.95 -57.63
C SER A 2 -19.02 -54.16 -56.42
N ALA A 3 -19.44 -54.85 -55.36
CA ALA A 3 -19.74 -54.24 -54.07
C ALA A 3 -18.51 -54.41 -53.18
N GLU A 4 -17.86 -53.29 -52.83
CA GLU A 4 -16.90 -53.22 -51.73
C GLU A 4 -17.66 -52.97 -50.41
N PRO A 5 -17.21 -53.53 -49.27
CA PRO A 5 -17.84 -53.30 -47.97
C PRO A 5 -17.36 -51.98 -47.36
N GLU A 6 -18.27 -51.26 -46.69
CA GLU A 6 -17.99 -50.05 -45.91
C GLU A 6 -16.92 -50.32 -44.83
N SER A 7 -15.82 -49.57 -44.88
CA SER A 7 -14.83 -49.49 -43.81
C SER A 7 -15.34 -48.55 -42.71
N GLU A 8 -15.57 -49.08 -41.51
CA GLU A 8 -15.84 -48.28 -40.30
C GLU A 8 -14.71 -47.25 -40.07
N PRO A 9 -15.04 -46.00 -39.69
CA PRO A 9 -14.04 -45.05 -39.27
C PRO A 9 -13.49 -45.42 -37.88
N ASP A 10 -12.16 -45.49 -37.81
CA ASP A 10 -11.32 -45.70 -36.61
C ASP A 10 -11.76 -44.78 -35.44
N PRO A 11 -11.98 -45.30 -34.22
CA PRO A 11 -12.32 -44.46 -33.08
C PRO A 11 -11.16 -43.52 -32.76
N THR A 12 -11.42 -42.22 -32.88
CA THR A 12 -10.49 -41.14 -32.48
C THR A 12 -9.89 -41.42 -31.08
N PRO A 13 -8.57 -41.30 -30.89
CA PRO A 13 -7.97 -41.49 -29.58
C PRO A 13 -8.58 -40.50 -28.59
N GLY A 14 -9.07 -41.01 -27.45
CA GLY A 14 -9.63 -40.19 -26.39
C GLY A 14 -8.61 -39.16 -25.85
N PRO A 15 -9.07 -38.10 -25.16
CA PRO A 15 -8.20 -37.04 -24.66
C PRO A 15 -7.13 -37.61 -23.73
N GLN A 16 -5.85 -37.41 -24.06
CA GLN A 16 -4.74 -37.80 -23.20
C GLN A 16 -4.77 -36.96 -21.91
N PRO A 17 -4.87 -37.57 -20.71
CA PRO A 17 -4.76 -36.84 -19.46
C PRO A 17 -3.27 -36.57 -19.18
N GLY A 18 -2.80 -35.36 -19.44
CA GLY A 18 -1.43 -35.00 -19.01
C GLY A 18 -0.72 -33.83 -19.67
N ALA A 19 -1.33 -33.06 -20.57
CA ALA A 19 -0.70 -31.83 -21.06
C ALA A 19 -1.11 -30.64 -20.15
N PRO A 20 -0.19 -30.02 -19.39
CA PRO A 20 -0.51 -28.79 -18.68
C PRO A 20 -0.77 -27.68 -19.69
N ALA A 21 -1.92 -27.02 -19.56
CA ALA A 21 -2.31 -25.90 -20.41
C ALA A 21 -1.29 -24.74 -20.25
N PRO A 22 -0.80 -24.14 -21.35
CA PRO A 22 0.03 -22.94 -21.27
C PRO A 22 -0.87 -21.76 -20.89
N GLY A 23 -0.72 -21.23 -19.67
CA GLY A 23 -1.37 -19.98 -19.24
C GLY A 23 -2.18 -20.04 -17.95
N SER A 24 -2.12 -21.12 -17.16
CA SER A 24 -2.65 -21.08 -15.80
C SER A 24 -1.76 -20.21 -14.92
N ALA A 25 -2.06 -18.91 -14.82
CA ALA A 25 -1.63 -18.10 -13.69
C ALA A 25 -2.04 -18.87 -12.43
N GLU A 26 -1.05 -19.49 -11.77
CA GLU A 26 -1.29 -20.32 -10.59
C GLU A 26 -2.09 -19.49 -9.58
N ALA A 27 -3.27 -19.99 -9.20
CA ALA A 27 -4.07 -19.37 -8.16
C ALA A 27 -3.20 -19.18 -6.89
N PRO A 28 -3.36 -18.08 -6.13
CA PRO A 28 -2.56 -17.82 -4.94
C PRO A 28 -2.54 -19.05 -4.03
N ARG A 29 -1.37 -19.67 -3.87
CA ARG A 29 -1.20 -20.86 -3.03
C ARG A 29 -1.54 -20.45 -1.60
N ASP A 30 -2.39 -21.22 -0.91
CA ASP A 30 -2.71 -21.03 0.52
C ASP A 30 -1.52 -21.43 1.44
N ALA A 31 -0.29 -21.11 1.01
CA ALA A 31 0.92 -21.32 1.78
C ALA A 31 1.06 -20.16 2.77
N ILE A 32 0.83 -20.48 4.04
CA ILE A 32 0.94 -19.52 5.16
C ILE A 32 2.41 -19.13 5.41
N TRP A 33 3.37 -20.00 5.04
CA TRP A 33 4.80 -19.78 5.24
C TRP A 33 5.49 -19.46 3.91
N THR A 34 5.47 -18.19 3.53
CA THR A 34 6.27 -17.65 2.42
C THR A 34 7.23 -16.59 2.96
N ILE A 35 8.37 -16.38 2.29
CA ILE A 35 9.33 -15.33 2.66
C ILE A 35 8.63 -13.96 2.76
N PRO A 36 7.77 -13.56 1.81
CA PRO A 36 7.00 -12.32 1.93
C PRO A 36 6.15 -12.25 3.21
N ASN A 37 5.42 -13.32 3.56
CA ASN A 37 4.57 -13.28 4.75
C ASN A 37 5.37 -13.15 6.06
N ALA A 38 6.55 -13.79 6.14
CA ALA A 38 7.44 -13.62 7.29
C ALA A 38 7.93 -12.17 7.43
N LEU A 39 8.21 -11.51 6.30
CA LEU A 39 8.59 -10.10 6.27
C LEU A 39 7.43 -9.17 6.65
N SER A 40 6.20 -9.44 6.19
CA SER A 40 4.99 -8.73 6.61
C SER A 40 4.75 -8.85 8.12
N VAL A 41 4.93 -10.04 8.70
CA VAL A 41 4.80 -10.27 10.15
C VAL A 41 5.89 -9.53 10.92
N LEU A 42 7.15 -9.60 10.47
CA LEU A 42 8.25 -8.86 11.08
C LEU A 42 7.98 -7.34 11.05
N ARG A 43 7.44 -6.82 9.94
CA ARG A 43 7.01 -5.43 9.82
C ARG A 43 5.98 -5.08 10.88
N LEU A 44 4.95 -5.90 11.02
CA LEU A 44 3.89 -5.70 12.01
C LEU A 44 4.44 -5.68 13.44
N LEU A 45 5.42 -6.54 13.76
CA LEU A 45 6.13 -6.53 15.05
C LEU A 45 7.03 -5.31 15.22
N GLY A 46 7.50 -4.70 14.14
CA GLY A 46 8.24 -3.44 14.18
C GLY A 46 7.40 -2.23 14.57
N VAL A 47 6.07 -2.26 14.36
CA VAL A 47 5.16 -1.16 14.74
C VAL A 47 5.23 -0.84 16.25
N PRO A 48 5.01 -1.80 17.17
CA PRO A 48 5.11 -1.51 18.61
C PRO A 48 6.52 -1.09 19.02
N LEU A 49 7.57 -1.64 18.39
CA LEU A 49 8.95 -1.18 18.61
C LEU A 49 9.12 0.29 18.20
N PHE A 50 8.61 0.67 17.03
CA PHE A 50 8.64 2.05 16.55
C PHE A 50 7.89 3.00 17.49
N ILE A 51 6.68 2.63 17.92
CA ILE A 51 5.89 3.41 18.90
C ILE A 51 6.66 3.59 20.20
N TRP A 52 7.28 2.52 20.69
CA TRP A 52 8.08 2.58 21.92
C TRP A 52 9.27 3.55 21.76
N LEU A 53 10.00 3.48 20.64
CA LEU A 53 11.14 4.35 20.35
C LEU A 53 10.76 5.82 20.22
N ILE A 54 9.71 6.13 19.44
CA ILE A 54 9.30 7.53 19.20
C ILE A 54 8.73 8.19 20.46
N LEU A 55 8.07 7.43 21.32
CA LEU A 55 7.44 7.97 22.54
C LEU A 55 8.36 8.02 23.76
N GLN A 56 9.55 7.40 23.74
CA GLN A 56 10.47 7.45 24.89
C GLN A 56 10.72 8.88 25.40
N PRO A 57 11.00 9.89 24.56
CA PRO A 57 11.19 11.27 25.01
C PRO A 57 9.98 11.86 25.74
N ALA A 58 8.77 11.49 25.31
CA ALA A 58 7.53 11.97 25.93
C ALA A 58 7.33 11.42 27.36
N PHE A 59 8.02 10.34 27.72
CA PHE A 59 7.98 9.71 29.05
C PHE A 59 9.26 9.98 29.87
N HIS A 60 10.00 11.06 29.58
CA HIS A 60 11.29 11.39 30.20
C HIS A 60 12.40 10.35 29.95
N GLY A 61 12.23 9.54 28.90
CA GLY A 61 13.24 8.61 28.44
C GLY A 61 14.26 9.25 27.50
N PRO A 62 15.31 8.51 27.13
CA PRO A 62 16.31 8.95 26.15
C PRO A 62 15.74 9.15 24.74
N HIS A 63 16.37 10.04 23.98
CA HIS A 63 16.03 10.31 22.57
C HIS A 63 16.57 9.20 21.66
N TYR A 64 15.65 8.40 21.10
CA TYR A 64 15.95 7.33 20.15
C TYR A 64 15.47 7.62 18.73
N ASP A 65 15.40 8.89 18.35
CA ASP A 65 14.82 9.34 17.07
C ASP A 65 15.55 8.74 15.86
N GLY A 66 16.87 8.62 15.93
CA GLY A 66 17.66 7.94 14.90
C GLY A 66 17.28 6.46 14.73
N TRP A 67 16.99 5.75 15.83
CA TRP A 67 16.52 4.37 15.79
C TRP A 67 15.08 4.26 15.26
N ALA A 68 14.20 5.19 15.64
CA ALA A 68 12.84 5.24 15.12
C ALA A 68 12.82 5.45 13.59
N ILE A 69 13.66 6.36 13.08
CA ILE A 69 13.86 6.58 11.64
C ILE A 69 14.44 5.33 10.98
N LEU A 70 15.42 4.67 11.59
CA LEU A 70 16.00 3.45 11.06
C LEU A 70 14.95 2.33 10.92
N VAL A 71 14.10 2.14 11.94
CA VAL A 71 13.02 1.15 11.91
C VAL A 71 12.02 1.47 10.79
N LEU A 72 11.63 2.73 10.63
CA LEU A 72 10.76 3.15 9.50
C LEU A 72 11.41 2.86 8.14
N ALA A 73 12.70 3.21 7.99
CA ALA A 73 13.42 3.00 6.75
C ALA A 73 13.57 1.51 6.40
N VAL A 74 13.95 0.68 7.38
CA VAL A 74 14.06 -0.78 7.21
C VAL A 74 12.69 -1.40 6.92
N SER A 75 11.64 -0.95 7.60
CA SER A 75 10.27 -1.40 7.36
C SER A 75 9.82 -1.14 5.92
N GLY A 76 10.00 0.09 5.42
CA GLY A 76 9.64 0.47 4.05
C GLY A 76 10.52 -0.19 2.98
N LEU A 77 11.82 -0.35 3.25
CA LEU A 77 12.70 -1.10 2.35
C LEU A 77 12.29 -2.57 2.25
N THR A 78 11.88 -3.15 3.37
CA THR A 78 11.43 -4.55 3.44
C THR A 78 10.16 -4.77 2.59
N ASP A 79 9.21 -3.83 2.61
CA ASP A 79 8.00 -3.85 1.74
C ASP A 79 8.33 -3.77 0.26
N TYR A 80 9.28 -2.91 -0.10
CA TYR A 80 9.69 -2.83 -1.48
C TYR A 80 10.35 -4.14 -1.95
N LEU A 81 11.16 -4.75 -1.09
CA LEU A 81 11.86 -5.99 -1.39
C LEU A 81 10.92 -7.19 -1.42
N ASP A 82 10.01 -7.35 -0.47
CA ASP A 82 9.06 -8.47 -0.46
C ASP A 82 8.10 -8.41 -1.65
N GLY A 83 7.63 -7.22 -2.05
CA GLY A 83 6.78 -7.04 -3.22
C GLY A 83 7.53 -7.34 -4.51
N LYS A 84 8.86 -7.16 -4.55
CA LYS A 84 9.71 -7.56 -5.67
C LYS A 84 9.97 -9.06 -5.68
N ILE A 85 10.25 -9.65 -4.52
CA ILE A 85 10.50 -11.09 -4.35
C ILE A 85 9.24 -11.90 -4.64
N ALA A 86 8.07 -11.48 -4.15
CA ALA A 86 6.79 -12.13 -4.40
C ALA A 86 6.46 -12.17 -5.90
N ARG A 87 6.74 -11.06 -6.62
CA ARG A 87 6.59 -10.97 -8.08
C ARG A 87 7.62 -11.83 -8.83
N ALA A 88 8.86 -11.88 -8.37
CA ALA A 88 9.91 -12.66 -9.00
C ALA A 88 9.72 -14.17 -8.80
N LEU A 89 9.17 -14.59 -7.65
CA LEU A 89 8.99 -16.00 -7.28
C LEU A 89 7.56 -16.52 -7.53
N ASN A 90 6.64 -15.68 -8.04
CA ASN A 90 5.19 -15.99 -8.12
C ASN A 90 4.60 -16.48 -6.79
N GLN A 91 5.12 -15.98 -5.67
CA GLN A 91 4.71 -16.37 -4.31
C GLN A 91 3.78 -15.32 -3.70
N THR A 92 2.67 -15.04 -4.37
CA THR A 92 1.63 -14.16 -3.82
C THR A 92 0.71 -14.96 -2.91
N SER A 93 0.52 -14.51 -1.66
CA SER A 93 -0.38 -15.14 -0.68
C SER A 93 -1.53 -14.20 -0.35
N LYS A 94 -2.73 -14.76 -0.11
CA LYS A 94 -3.91 -13.98 0.29
C LYS A 94 -3.70 -13.28 1.64
N LEU A 95 -2.95 -13.92 2.55
CA LEU A 95 -2.61 -13.36 3.86
C LEU A 95 -1.67 -12.15 3.72
N GLY A 96 -0.56 -12.29 2.99
CA GLY A 96 0.36 -11.17 2.73
C GLY A 96 -0.36 -9.99 2.08
N ALA A 97 -1.19 -10.24 1.07
CA ALA A 97 -1.97 -9.20 0.39
C ALA A 97 -2.93 -8.41 1.33
N LEU A 98 -3.34 -8.99 2.46
CA LEU A 98 -4.13 -8.31 3.48
C LEU A 98 -3.25 -7.66 4.57
N LEU A 99 -2.16 -8.32 4.96
CA LEU A 99 -1.25 -7.85 6.00
C LEU A 99 -0.44 -6.64 5.57
N ASP A 100 0.02 -6.56 4.31
CA ASP A 100 0.88 -5.47 3.84
C ASP A 100 0.18 -4.10 3.97
N PRO A 101 -1.05 -3.91 3.43
CA PRO A 101 -1.74 -2.62 3.57
C PRO A 101 -2.15 -2.30 5.01
N ALA A 102 -2.33 -3.31 5.86
CA ALA A 102 -2.67 -3.11 7.27
C ALA A 102 -1.46 -2.62 8.07
N ALA A 103 -0.29 -3.24 7.86
CA ALA A 103 0.95 -2.85 8.51
C ALA A 103 1.38 -1.43 8.10
N ASP A 104 1.26 -1.09 6.82
CA ASP A 104 1.57 0.26 6.32
C ASP A 104 0.69 1.33 6.97
N ARG A 105 -0.62 1.08 7.06
CA ARG A 105 -1.56 2.00 7.73
C ARG A 105 -1.26 2.13 9.22
N LEU A 106 -0.88 1.04 9.88
CA LEU A 106 -0.48 1.06 11.28
C LEU A 106 0.78 1.90 11.48
N TYR A 107 1.78 1.80 10.61
CA TYR A 107 2.96 2.66 10.67
C TYR A 107 2.61 4.12 10.47
N ILE A 108 1.84 4.45 9.44
CA ILE A 108 1.42 5.84 9.17
C ILE A 108 0.68 6.41 10.38
N LEU A 109 -0.28 5.67 10.94
CA LEU A 109 -1.03 6.09 12.13
C LEU A 109 -0.11 6.24 13.35
N ALA A 110 0.76 5.26 13.59
CA ALA A 110 1.73 5.30 14.69
C ALA A 110 2.66 6.52 14.58
N THR A 111 3.14 6.82 13.38
CA THR A 111 4.00 7.99 13.13
C THR A 111 3.24 9.29 13.34
N LEU A 112 2.04 9.43 12.77
CA LEU A 112 1.23 10.64 12.93
C LEU A 112 0.87 10.90 14.40
N VAL A 113 0.43 9.87 15.11
CA VAL A 113 0.09 9.97 16.54
C VAL A 113 1.34 10.26 17.36
N GLY A 114 2.45 9.58 17.10
CA GLY A 114 3.70 9.79 17.82
C GLY A 114 4.28 11.20 17.63
N LEU A 115 4.23 11.74 16.40
CA LEU A 115 4.66 13.10 16.12
C LEU A 115 3.74 14.14 16.77
N ALA A 116 2.43 13.91 16.75
CA ALA A 116 1.47 14.82 17.39
C ALA A 116 1.57 14.79 18.91
N TRP A 117 1.82 13.62 19.50
CA TRP A 117 2.02 13.48 20.94
C TRP A 117 3.26 14.22 21.46
N ARG A 118 4.26 14.39 20.59
CA ARG A 118 5.48 15.16 20.85
C ARG A 118 5.36 16.64 20.48
N ASP A 119 4.17 17.11 20.11
CA ASP A 119 3.93 18.47 19.63
C ASP A 119 4.77 18.89 18.39
N ILE A 120 5.36 17.91 17.66
CA ILE A 120 6.14 18.18 16.43
C ILE A 120 5.20 18.57 15.29
N ILE A 121 4.05 17.91 15.21
CA ILE A 121 2.97 18.27 14.28
C ILE A 121 1.70 18.60 15.05
N PRO A 122 0.89 19.56 14.59
CA PRO A 122 -0.36 19.89 15.23
C PRO A 122 -1.41 18.82 14.94
N ILE A 123 -2.28 18.58 15.91
CA ILE A 123 -3.32 17.54 15.83
C ILE A 123 -4.28 17.72 14.64
N TRP A 124 -4.50 18.95 14.17
CA TRP A 124 -5.34 19.20 13.00
C TRP A 124 -4.76 18.56 11.73
N LEU A 125 -3.44 18.44 11.61
CA LEU A 125 -2.79 17.81 10.46
C LEU A 125 -3.03 16.29 10.48
N VAL A 126 -2.97 15.68 11.68
CA VAL A 126 -3.32 14.26 11.88
C VAL A 126 -4.77 14.01 11.48
N VAL A 127 -5.70 14.81 11.99
CA VAL A 127 -7.13 14.70 11.67
C VAL A 127 -7.36 14.85 10.17
N LEU A 128 -6.64 15.76 9.52
CA LEU A 128 -6.78 16.03 8.09
C LEU A 128 -6.22 14.89 7.22
N LEU A 129 -5.12 14.24 7.60
CA LEU A 129 -4.59 13.08 6.87
C LEU A 129 -5.42 11.81 7.11
N VAL A 130 -5.72 11.49 8.37
CA VAL A 130 -6.51 10.30 8.74
C VAL A 130 -7.95 10.45 8.26
N GLY A 131 -8.53 11.63 8.41
CA GLY A 131 -9.89 11.94 7.96
C GLY A 131 -10.05 11.73 6.46
N ARG A 132 -9.05 12.09 5.65
CA ARG A 132 -9.04 11.80 4.21
C ARG A 132 -9.15 10.30 3.95
N ASP A 133 -8.39 9.48 4.65
CA ASP A 133 -8.39 8.02 4.44
C ASP A 133 -9.72 7.37 4.81
N VAL A 134 -10.37 7.87 5.85
CA VAL A 134 -11.74 7.47 6.20
C VAL A 134 -12.73 7.92 5.12
N LEU A 135 -12.63 9.17 4.66
CA LEU A 135 -13.49 9.73 3.61
C LEU A 135 -13.37 8.96 2.29
N MET A 136 -12.18 8.46 1.97
CA MET A 136 -11.93 7.62 0.78
C MET A 136 -12.70 6.29 0.79
N GLY A 137 -13.16 5.83 1.95
CA GLY A 137 -14.04 4.67 2.05
C GLY A 137 -15.39 4.89 1.35
N ILE A 138 -15.89 6.13 1.32
CA ILE A 138 -17.19 6.48 0.73
C ILE A 138 -17.22 6.25 -0.80
N PRO A 139 -16.36 6.89 -1.61
CA PRO A 139 -16.37 6.69 -3.06
C PRO A 139 -16.08 5.23 -3.44
N LEU A 140 -15.22 4.53 -2.67
CA LEU A 140 -14.95 3.12 -2.89
C LEU A 140 -16.19 2.24 -2.62
N ALA A 141 -16.95 2.53 -1.55
CA ALA A 141 -18.18 1.83 -1.24
C ALA A 141 -19.27 2.08 -2.31
N VAL A 142 -19.38 3.31 -2.82
CA VAL A 142 -20.29 3.65 -3.93
C VAL A 142 -19.94 2.84 -5.17
N LEU A 143 -18.66 2.78 -5.53
CA LEU A 143 -18.17 2.07 -6.71
C LEU A 143 -18.44 0.56 -6.61
N LYS A 144 -18.16 -0.04 -5.44
CA LYS A 144 -18.45 -1.44 -5.15
C LYS A 144 -19.95 -1.77 -5.25
N ARG A 145 -20.84 -0.85 -4.84
CA ARG A 145 -22.30 -1.02 -5.01
C ARG A 145 -22.75 -1.03 -6.47
N HIS A 146 -22.00 -0.38 -7.36
CA HIS A 146 -22.29 -0.35 -8.80
C HIS A 146 -21.55 -1.47 -9.57
N GLY A 147 -20.90 -2.40 -8.88
CA GLY A 147 -20.19 -3.53 -9.51
C GLY A 147 -18.81 -3.17 -10.08
N TYR A 148 -18.30 -1.96 -9.83
CA TYR A 148 -16.98 -1.54 -10.27
C TYR A 148 -15.92 -1.79 -9.17
N GLY A 149 -14.72 -2.18 -9.59
CA GLY A 149 -13.52 -2.25 -8.73
C GLY A 149 -12.89 -0.87 -8.51
N ALA A 150 -11.89 -0.77 -7.63
CA ALA A 150 -11.19 0.49 -7.34
C ALA A 150 -10.59 1.11 -8.63
N LEU A 151 -10.74 2.43 -8.80
CA LEU A 151 -10.20 3.13 -9.96
C LEU A 151 -8.67 3.29 -9.86
N PRO A 152 -7.97 3.36 -10.99
CA PRO A 152 -6.53 3.59 -11.01
C PRO A 152 -6.20 4.94 -10.36
N VAL A 153 -5.26 4.91 -9.42
CA VAL A 153 -4.79 6.13 -8.73
C VAL A 153 -3.99 7.03 -9.67
N HIS A 154 -4.33 8.32 -9.64
CA HIS A 154 -3.62 9.35 -10.40
C HIS A 154 -2.17 9.55 -9.90
N PHE A 155 -1.28 10.02 -10.76
CA PHE A 155 0.12 10.32 -10.40
C PHE A 155 0.23 11.27 -9.20
N LEU A 156 -0.72 12.21 -9.04
CA LEU A 156 -0.81 13.08 -7.85
C LEU A 156 -0.87 12.30 -6.54
N GLY A 157 -1.62 11.19 -6.50
CA GLY A 157 -1.74 10.36 -5.30
C GLY A 157 -0.41 9.72 -4.94
N LYS A 158 0.33 9.21 -5.94
CA LYS A 158 1.67 8.66 -5.74
C LYS A 158 2.63 9.72 -5.24
N ALA A 159 2.64 10.90 -5.86
CA ALA A 159 3.48 12.02 -5.45
C ALA A 159 3.17 12.49 -4.01
N ALA A 160 1.89 12.54 -3.64
CA ALA A 160 1.47 12.86 -2.27
C ALA A 160 2.04 11.85 -1.26
N THR A 161 1.92 10.55 -1.54
CA THR A 161 2.48 9.50 -0.68
C THR A 161 4.00 9.62 -0.56
N PHE A 162 4.72 9.86 -1.66
CA PHE A 162 6.16 10.09 -1.60
C PHE A 162 6.51 11.30 -0.73
N ASN A 163 5.81 12.43 -0.90
CA ASN A 163 6.05 13.61 -0.08
C ASN A 163 5.83 13.33 1.41
N LEU A 164 4.73 12.67 1.77
CA LEU A 164 4.44 12.34 3.17
C LEU A 164 5.43 11.32 3.75
N LEU A 165 5.90 10.37 2.93
CA LEU A 165 6.92 9.38 3.33
C LEU A 165 8.23 10.06 3.75
N TYR A 166 8.66 11.11 3.04
CA TYR A 166 9.84 11.90 3.43
C TYR A 166 9.54 12.91 4.53
N ALA A 167 8.33 13.47 4.57
CA ALA A 167 7.95 14.48 5.55
C ALA A 167 8.14 14.00 6.99
N PHE A 168 7.60 12.83 7.34
CA PHE A 168 7.56 12.42 8.75
C PHE A 168 8.93 12.10 9.36
N PRO A 169 9.84 11.35 8.69
CA PRO A 169 11.19 11.15 9.21
C PRO A 169 11.98 12.46 9.29
N LEU A 170 11.81 13.38 8.34
CA LEU A 170 12.47 14.69 8.36
C LEU A 170 11.95 15.60 9.47
N LEU A 171 10.64 15.58 9.73
CA LEU A 171 10.03 16.30 10.84
C LEU A 171 10.51 15.74 12.19
N LEU A 172 10.62 14.42 12.31
CA LEU A 172 11.19 13.80 13.51
C LEU A 172 12.66 14.19 13.70
N LEU A 173 13.44 14.21 12.62
CA LEU A 173 14.82 14.69 12.64
C LEU A 173 14.91 16.19 12.94
N GLY A 174 13.85 16.96 12.71
CA GLY A 174 13.79 18.40 12.97
C GLY A 174 13.60 18.78 14.44
N ASP A 175 13.28 17.83 15.32
CA ASP A 175 12.99 18.08 16.75
C ASP A 175 14.24 18.40 17.60
N GLY A 176 15.45 18.22 17.06
CA GLY A 176 16.68 18.49 17.78
C GLY A 176 17.11 19.97 17.80
N HIS A 177 18.14 20.29 18.59
CA HIS A 177 18.57 21.68 18.83
C HIS A 177 19.75 22.17 17.97
N ASN A 178 20.09 21.46 16.88
CA ASN A 178 21.20 21.86 16.02
C ASN A 178 20.71 22.45 14.68
N ALA A 179 21.57 23.22 14.02
CA ALA A 179 21.22 23.88 12.75
C ALA A 179 20.84 22.89 11.63
N LEU A 180 21.34 21.65 11.69
CA LEU A 180 20.95 20.61 10.73
C LEU A 180 19.50 20.14 10.99
N ASN A 181 19.06 20.10 12.25
CA ASN A 181 17.70 19.79 12.63
C ASN A 181 16.75 20.90 12.15
N ASP A 182 17.11 22.17 12.31
CA ASP A 182 16.28 23.28 11.82
C ASP A 182 16.05 23.19 10.30
N VAL A 183 17.10 22.88 9.53
CA VAL A 183 17.02 22.68 8.08
C VAL A 183 16.18 21.44 7.76
N ALA A 184 16.38 20.32 8.46
CA ALA A 184 15.60 19.11 8.28
C ALA A 184 14.10 19.34 8.57
N GLY A 185 13.79 20.07 9.64
CA GLY A 185 12.44 20.46 10.01
C GLY A 185 11.78 21.34 8.95
N ALA A 186 12.48 22.35 8.43
CA ALA A 186 11.98 23.20 7.35
C ALA A 186 11.66 22.42 6.08
N ILE A 187 12.57 21.51 5.67
CA ILE A 187 12.35 20.63 4.52
C ILE A 187 11.19 19.66 4.80
N GLY A 188 11.13 19.08 6.00
CA GLY A 188 10.06 18.20 6.44
C GLY A 188 8.69 18.87 6.38
N TRP A 189 8.59 20.13 6.83
CA TRP A 189 7.37 20.93 6.72
C TRP A 189 6.98 21.26 5.28
N ALA A 190 7.96 21.56 4.42
CA ALA A 190 7.69 21.76 3.00
C ALA A 190 7.08 20.49 2.38
N PHE A 191 7.67 19.33 2.65
CA PHE A 191 7.12 18.04 2.22
C PHE A 191 5.75 17.74 2.84
N ALA A 192 5.54 18.06 4.11
CA ALA A 192 4.25 17.85 4.77
C ALA A 192 3.14 18.70 4.14
N ILE A 193 3.39 19.98 3.89
CA ILE A 193 2.41 20.91 3.30
C ILE A 193 2.08 20.49 1.85
N TRP A 194 3.11 20.28 1.03
CA TRP A 194 2.92 19.86 -0.36
C TRP A 194 2.30 18.46 -0.45
N GLY A 195 2.78 17.52 0.36
CA GLY A 195 2.24 16.17 0.45
C GLY A 195 0.76 16.19 0.83
N THR A 196 0.40 16.91 1.88
CA THR A 196 -0.98 17.08 2.34
C THR A 196 -1.87 17.70 1.28
N THR A 197 -1.39 18.76 0.62
CA THR A 197 -2.13 19.44 -0.46
C THR A 197 -2.41 18.49 -1.62
N LEU A 198 -1.37 17.79 -2.12
CA LEU A 198 -1.51 16.81 -3.19
C LEU A 198 -2.41 15.64 -2.76
N TYR A 199 -2.39 15.26 -1.47
CA TYR A 199 -3.21 14.18 -0.94
C TYR A 199 -4.70 14.46 -1.04
N TRP A 200 -5.09 15.70 -0.73
CA TRP A 200 -6.47 16.18 -0.84
C TRP A 200 -6.87 16.50 -2.28
N LEU A 201 -5.96 17.00 -3.12
CA LEU A 201 -6.22 17.17 -4.55
C LEU A 201 -6.45 15.83 -5.24
N ALA A 202 -5.60 14.84 -4.98
CA ALA A 202 -5.79 13.47 -5.45
C ALA A 202 -7.12 12.89 -4.97
N ALA A 203 -7.52 13.23 -3.73
CA ALA A 203 -8.80 12.80 -3.19
C ALA A 203 -9.99 13.39 -3.94
N GLY A 204 -9.98 14.70 -4.19
CA GLY A 204 -11.01 15.38 -4.98
C GLY A 204 -11.12 14.81 -6.39
N LEU A 205 -9.98 14.61 -7.06
CA LEU A 205 -9.94 14.00 -8.40
C LEU A 205 -10.56 12.59 -8.42
N TYR A 206 -10.25 11.76 -7.42
CA TYR A 206 -10.81 10.42 -7.31
C TYR A 206 -12.34 10.45 -7.14
N VAL A 207 -12.86 11.34 -6.31
CA VAL A 207 -14.32 11.52 -6.12
C VAL A 207 -14.99 11.97 -7.42
N ILE A 208 -14.37 12.90 -8.16
CA ILE A 208 -14.88 13.35 -9.46
C ILE A 208 -14.93 12.19 -10.47
N GLN A 209 -13.87 11.38 -10.55
CA GLN A 209 -13.81 10.21 -11.42
C GLN A 209 -14.90 9.19 -11.08
N VAL A 210 -15.09 8.87 -9.79
CA VAL A 210 -16.17 7.98 -9.34
C VAL A 210 -17.54 8.55 -9.72
N ARG A 211 -17.75 9.86 -9.54
CA ARG A 211 -19.01 10.51 -9.91
C ARG A 211 -19.27 10.46 -11.43
N GLN A 212 -18.24 10.62 -12.26
CA GLN A 212 -18.36 10.52 -13.72
C GLN A 212 -18.71 9.10 -14.17
N VAL A 213 -18.06 8.09 -13.59
CA VAL A 213 -18.34 6.68 -13.87
C VAL A 213 -19.77 6.32 -13.47
N VAL A 214 -20.22 6.72 -12.29
CA VAL A 214 -21.58 6.45 -11.79
C VAL A 214 -22.66 7.18 -12.62
N ARG A 215 -22.36 8.37 -13.16
CA ARG A 215 -23.31 9.12 -13.99
C ARG A 215 -23.37 8.66 -15.44
N GLY A 216 -22.46 7.79 -15.87
CA GLY A 216 -22.35 7.37 -17.28
C GLY A 216 -21.70 8.42 -18.19
N ASP A 217 -21.14 9.49 -17.62
CA ASP A 217 -20.48 10.59 -18.35
C ASP A 217 -18.97 10.35 -18.57
N GLY A 218 -18.42 9.26 -18.02
CA GLY A 218 -16.99 8.94 -18.06
C GLY A 218 -16.63 7.89 -19.12
N PRO A 219 -15.41 7.95 -19.71
CA PRO A 219 -14.94 6.92 -20.63
C PRO A 219 -14.95 5.54 -19.94
N ALA A 220 -15.47 4.52 -20.64
CA ALA A 220 -15.53 3.16 -20.13
C ALA A 220 -14.13 2.72 -19.64
N PRO A 221 -14.02 2.11 -18.44
CA PRO A 221 -12.74 1.61 -17.97
C PRO A 221 -12.19 0.58 -18.96
N ALA A 222 -10.93 0.74 -19.35
CA ALA A 222 -10.23 -0.21 -20.19
C ALA A 222 -10.35 -1.61 -19.58
N ALA A 223 -10.85 -2.56 -20.36
CA ALA A 223 -10.95 -3.95 -19.95
C ALA A 223 -9.54 -4.45 -19.59
N ALA A 224 -9.42 -5.01 -18.39
CA ALA A 224 -8.22 -5.70 -17.92
C ALA A 224 -8.02 -7.02 -18.67
#